data_AF-A0A949EZG0-F1
#
_entry.id   AF-A0A949EZG0-F1
#
_cell.length_a   1.000
_cell.length_b   1.000
_cell.length_c   1.000
_cell.angle_alpha   90.00
_cell.angle_beta   90.00
_cell.angle_gamma   90.00
#
_symmetry.space_group_name_H-M   'P 1'
#
loop_
_entity.id
_entity.type
_entity.pdbx_description
1 polymer ?
#
loop_
_entity_poly.entity_id
_entity_poly.type
_entity_poly.pdbx_seq_one_letter_code
_entity_poly.pdbx_strand_id
1 'polypeptide(L)' 'MIEREGDGYVALCPEIDIASQGDTIEQARENLREALELFFEAASSKEIKSRVHGEVYVTNMEVGVA' A
#
# COMPACT_ATOMS: atom_id res chain seq x y z
N MET A 1 1.50 -1.37 5.33
CA MET A 1 2.89 -1.04 5.73
C MET A 1 3.08 0.46 5.57
N ILE A 2 3.86 1.12 6.44
CA ILE A 2 4.29 2.51 6.22
C ILE A 2 5.80 2.54 6.42
N GLU A 3 6.52 3.11 5.46
CA GLU A 3 7.97 3.23 5.51
C GLU A 3 8.42 4.66 5.19
N ARG A 4 9.62 5.01 5.66
CA ARG A 4 10.22 6.31 5.36
C ARG A 4 10.99 6.20 4.05
N GLU A 5 10.64 7.02 3.08
CA GLU A 5 11.33 7.10 1.79
C GLU A 5 11.76 8.55 1.53
N GLY A 6 13.06 8.78 1.41
CA GLY A 6 13.61 10.13 1.27
C GLY A 6 13.31 11.03 2.48
N ASP A 7 12.59 12.13 2.25
CA ASP A 7 12.14 13.09 3.25
C ASP A 7 10.70 12.84 3.74
N GLY A 8 9.95 11.93 3.10
CA GLY A 8 8.55 11.61 3.42
C GLY A 8 8.31 10.15 3.82
N TYR A 9 7.05 9.75 3.74
CA TYR A 9 6.56 8.41 4.07
C TYR A 9 5.71 7.84 2.93
N VAL A 10 5.87 6.54 2.67
CA VAL A 10 5.05 5.77 1.74
C VAL A 10 4.22 4.77 2.53
N ALA A 11 2.93 4.71 2.25
CA ALA A 11 1.99 3.76 2.82
C ALA A 11 1.54 2.78 1.73
N LEU A 12 1.57 1.48 2.02
CA LEU A 12 1.20 0.40 1.10
C LEU A 12 0.13 -0.49 1.74
N CYS A 13 -0.91 -0.81 0.97
CA CYS A 13 -1.86 -1.90 1.22
C CYS A 13 -1.53 -3.07 0.28
N PRO A 14 -0.74 -4.06 0.74
CA PRO A 14 -0.28 -5.17 -0.10
C PRO A 14 -1.42 -6.04 -0.63
N GLU A 15 -2.53 -6.12 0.10
CA GLU A 15 -3.68 -6.96 -0.24
C GLU A 15 -4.29 -6.60 -1.59
N ILE A 16 -4.10 -5.36 -2.05
CA ILE A 16 -4.70 -4.82 -3.27
C ILE A 16 -3.69 -4.11 -4.18
N ASP A 17 -2.42 -4.09 -3.78
CA ASP A 17 -1.32 -3.41 -4.46
C ASP A 17 -1.63 -1.92 -4.71
N ILE A 18 -1.99 -1.20 -3.65
CA ILE A 18 -2.23 0.25 -3.67
C ILE A 18 -1.32 0.92 -2.67
N ALA A 19 -0.62 1.95 -3.12
CA ALA A 19 0.23 2.79 -2.30
C ALA A 19 -0.17 4.27 -2.37
N SER A 20 0.23 5.00 -1.35
CA SER A 20 0.14 6.46 -1.28
C SER A 20 1.37 7.00 -0.54
N GLN A 21 1.53 8.32 -0.52
CA GLN A 21 2.64 8.98 0.17
C GLN A 21 2.17 10.22 0.92
N GLY A 22 2.96 10.67 1.90
CA GLY A 22 2.74 11.92 2.63
C GLY A 22 3.99 12.36 3.41
N ASP A 23 4.02 13.62 3.83
CA ASP A 23 5.14 14.20 4.58
C ASP A 23 5.20 13.67 6.02
N THR A 24 4.07 13.19 6.54
CA THR A 24 3.96 12.51 7.84
C THR A 24 3.35 11.12 7.70
N ILE A 25 3.53 10.30 8.72
CA ILE A 25 2.91 8.97 8.83
C ILE A 25 1.38 9.10 8.72
N GLU A 26 0.80 10.09 9.41
CA GLU A 26 -0.64 10.34 9.42
C GLU A 26 -1.14 10.71 8.02
N GLN A 27 -0.42 11.57 7.30
CA GLN A 27 -0.79 11.98 5.95
C GLN A 27 -0.68 10.82 4.96
N ALA A 28 0.39 10.03 5.01
CA ALA A 28 0.54 8.85 4.14
C ALA A 28 -0.60 7.84 4.40
N ARG A 29 -0.93 7.58 5.66
CA ARG A 29 -2.06 6.71 6.03
C ARG A 29 -3.39 7.25 5.52
N GLU A 30 -3.64 8.54 5.69
CA GLU A 30 -4.89 9.17 5.28
C GLU A 30 -5.06 9.15 3.76
N ASN A 31 -4.00 9.50 3.03
CA ASN A 31 -3.96 9.40 1.58
C ASN A 31 -4.16 7.95 1.10
N LEU A 32 -3.67 6.95 1.85
CA LEU A 32 -3.90 5.54 1.51
C LEU A 32 -5.38 5.18 1.66
N ARG A 33 -6.02 5.63 2.74
CA ARG A 33 -7.46 5.43 2.96
C ARG A 33 -8.27 6.00 1.79
N GLU A 34 -8.01 7.24 1.39
CA GLU A 34 -8.70 7.88 0.27
C GLU A 34 -8.45 7.14 -1.05
N ALA A 35 -7.21 6.74 -1.33
CA ALA A 35 -6.88 5.97 -2.54
C ALA A 35 -7.63 4.63 -2.60
N LEU A 36 -7.76 3.95 -1.46
CA LEU A 36 -8.54 2.71 -1.36
C LEU A 36 -10.03 2.96 -1.60
N GLU A 37 -10.62 4.00 -1.00
CA GLU A 37 -12.02 4.37 -1.22
C GLU A 37 -12.29 4.66 -2.69
N LEU A 38 -11.47 5.50 -3.32
CA LEU A 38 -11.56 5.82 -4.74
C LEU A 38 -11.43 4.57 -5.62
N PHE A 39 -10.54 3.64 -5.27
CA PHE A 39 -10.42 2.38 -5.99
C PHE A 39 -11.72 1.56 -5.89
N PHE A 40 -12.30 1.38 -4.70
CA PHE A 40 -13.52 0.60 -4.55
C PHE A 40 -14.76 1.26 -5.15
N GLU A 41 -14.77 2.58 -5.26
CA GLU A 41 -15.85 3.32 -5.93
C GLU A 41 -15.76 3.23 -7.46
N ALA A 42 -14.54 3.26 -8.02
CA ALA A 42 -14.34 3.34 -9.48
C ALA A 42 -14.07 1.99 -10.16
N ALA A 43 -13.46 1.04 -9.46
CA ALA A 43 -13.01 -0.22 -10.05
C ALA A 43 -14.19 -1.16 -10.35
N SER A 44 -14.09 -1.89 -11.46
CA SER A 44 -15.08 -2.92 -11.78
C SER A 44 -14.99 -4.08 -10.79
N SER A 45 -16.10 -4.80 -10.58
CA SER A 45 -16.08 -6.03 -9.75
C SER A 45 -15.08 -7.08 -10.25
N LYS A 46 -14.76 -7.10 -11.54
CA LYS A 46 -13.73 -7.97 -12.12
C LYS A 46 -12.33 -7.55 -11.67
N GLU A 47 -12.05 -6.25 -11.70
CA GLU A 47 -10.77 -5.69 -11.27
C GLU A 47 -10.55 -5.90 -9.77
N ILE A 48 -11.56 -5.59 -8.94
CA ILE A 48 -11.49 -5.82 -7.49
C ILE A 48 -11.14 -7.29 -7.19
N LYS A 49 -11.84 -8.24 -7.83
CA LYS A 49 -11.56 -9.68 -7.65
C LYS A 49 -10.17 -10.10 -8.13
N SER A 50 -9.62 -9.43 -9.13
CA SER A 50 -8.28 -9.74 -9.63
C SER A 50 -7.16 -9.18 -8.76
N ARG A 51 -7.41 -8.09 -8.04
CA ARG A 51 -6.39 -7.42 -7.21
C ARG A 51 -6.44 -7.79 -5.74
N VAL A 52 -7.59 -8.19 -5.21
CA VAL A 52 -7.71 -8.55 -3.79
C VAL A 52 -7.11 -9.93 -3.54
N HIS A 53 -6.01 -9.97 -2.80
CA HIS A 53 -5.32 -11.18 -2.36
C HIS A 53 -5.69 -11.48 -0.90
N GLY A 54 -6.14 -12.71 -0.63
CA GLY A 54 -6.59 -13.12 0.72
C GLY A 54 -5.46 -13.44 1.70
N GLU A 55 -4.26 -13.73 1.19
CA GLU A 55 -3.07 -14.04 2.01
C GLU A 55 -1.88 -13.23 1.51
N VAL A 56 -1.34 -12.37 2.38
CA VAL A 56 -0.12 -11.61 2.15
C VAL A 56 0.84 -11.91 3.30
N TYR A 57 2.08 -12.28 2.98
CA TYR A 57 3.15 -12.48 3.95
C TYR A 57 4.18 -11.37 3.79
N VAL A 58 4.34 -10.52 4.80
CA VAL A 58 5.36 -9.47 4.85
C VAL A 58 6.43 -9.89 5.85
N THR A 59 7.68 -9.96 5.41
CA THR A 59 8.81 -10.37 6.26
C THR A 59 10.09 -9.64 5.84
N ASN A 60 10.94 -9.33 6.82
CA ASN A 60 12.27 -8.78 6.57
C ASN A 60 13.24 -9.94 6.29
N MET A 61 13.99 -9.85 5.19
CA MET A 61 14.96 -10.88 4.80
C MET A 61 16.37 -10.27 4.77
N GLU A 62 17.29 -10.85 5.52
CA GLU A 62 18.72 -10.49 5.44
C GLU A 62 19.36 -11.17 4.23
N VAL A 63 20.07 -10.39 3.41
CA VAL A 63 20.80 -10.89 2.24
C VAL A 63 22.28 -10.57 2.39
N GLY A 64 23.12 -11.60 2.41
CA GLY A 64 24.57 -11.44 2.38
C GLY A 64 25.03 -11.07 0.97
N VAL A 65 25.64 -9.90 0.81
CA VAL A 65 26.26 -9.47 -0.45
C VAL A 65 27.77 -9.66 -0.33
N ALA A 66 28.38 -10.34 -1.31
CA ALA A 66 29.81 -10.65 -1.38
C ALA A 66 30.65 -9.47 -1.88
#